data_AF-A0A1E4G1J3-F1
#
_entry.id   AF-A0A1E4G1J3-F1
#
_cell.length_a   1.000
_cell.length_b   1.000
_cell.length_c   1.000
_cell.angle_alpha   90.00
_cell.angle_beta   90.00
_cell.angle_gamma   90.00
#
_symmetry.space_group_name_H-M   'P 1'
#
loop_
_entity.id
_entity.type
_entity.pdbx_description
1 polymer ?
#
loop_
_entity_poly.entity_id
_entity_poly.type
_entity_poly.pdbx_seq_one_letter_code
_entity_poly.pdbx_strand_id
1 'polypeptide(L)'
;MNWLQQAREAKNLNQTKLADKTTTSRSRICKIEKGTALPTRAQGEAIAKELGLAGVPCSEDLVSERQIQNLPKHRPYELEPQNQERWKVALKAWAVRILRLQPDPRTLSLMRILIRVDSAIEAFFWILTAAAGTKFVLAIPHAMGFRLQPIVDSQGL
;
A
#
# COMPACT_ATOMS: atom_id res chain seq x y z
N MET A 1 -13.80 10.00 18.91
CA MET A 1 -12.93 10.55 19.98
C MET A 1 -11.50 10.41 19.48
N ASN A 2 -10.71 11.49 19.48
CA ASN A 2 -9.35 11.46 18.91
C ASN A 2 -8.36 10.75 19.87
N TRP A 3 -7.36 10.05 19.35
CA TRP A 3 -6.35 9.33 20.13
C TRP A 3 -5.57 10.26 21.09
N LEU A 4 -5.27 11.49 20.66
CA LEU A 4 -4.58 12.48 21.50
C LEU A 4 -5.45 12.92 22.69
N GLN A 5 -6.77 13.02 22.46
CA GLN A 5 -7.74 13.34 23.50
C GLN A 5 -7.81 12.21 24.54
N GLN A 6 -7.83 10.95 24.08
CA GLN A 6 -7.79 9.78 24.95
C GLN A 6 -6.51 9.74 25.80
N ALA A 7 -5.35 10.02 25.20
CA ALA A 7 -4.07 10.08 25.91
C ALA A 7 -4.06 11.17 27.00
N ARG A 8 -4.64 12.34 26.72
CA ARG A 8 -4.80 13.43 27.71
C ARG A 8 -5.70 13.02 28.87
N GLU A 9 -6.84 12.41 28.57
CA GLU A 9 -7.81 11.99 29.58
C GLU A 9 -7.28 10.84 30.44
N ALA A 10 -6.51 9.91 29.87
CA ALA A 10 -5.81 8.86 30.62
C ALA A 10 -4.81 9.42 31.65
N LYS A 11 -4.30 10.63 31.43
CA LYS A 11 -3.43 11.36 32.38
C LYS A 11 -4.21 12.30 33.32
N ASN A 12 -5.56 12.27 33.30
CA ASN A 12 -6.43 13.15 34.07
C ASN A 12 -6.12 14.65 33.89
N LEU A 13 -5.63 15.02 32.70
CA LEU A 13 -5.35 16.42 32.34
C LEU A 13 -6.56 17.01 31.63
N ASN A 14 -6.91 18.27 31.93
CA ASN A 14 -7.80 19.04 31.06
C ASN A 14 -6.98 19.81 30.00
N GLN A 15 -7.64 20.35 28.97
CA GLN A 15 -6.96 21.08 27.90
C GLN A 15 -6.19 22.32 28.40
N THR A 16 -6.69 23.03 29.41
CA THR A 16 -5.99 24.15 30.08
C THR A 16 -4.76 23.67 30.83
N LYS A 17 -4.83 22.56 31.59
CA LYS A 17 -3.67 22.02 32.29
C LYS A 17 -2.56 21.57 31.32
N LEU A 18 -2.95 20.98 30.20
CA LEU A 18 -2.00 20.63 29.14
C LEU A 18 -1.41 21.88 28.47
N ALA A 19 -2.23 22.91 28.25
CA ALA A 19 -1.80 24.21 27.71
C ALA A 19 -0.72 24.85 28.57
N ASP A 20 -0.96 24.92 29.88
CA ASP A 20 -0.05 25.54 30.84
C ASP A 20 1.31 24.83 30.88
N LYS A 21 1.30 23.49 30.80
CA LYS A 21 2.53 22.68 30.80
C LYS A 21 3.31 22.69 29.49
N THR A 22 2.64 22.89 28.36
CA THR A 22 3.24 22.83 27.02
C THR A 22 3.47 24.20 26.39
N THR A 23 3.28 25.28 27.16
CA THR A 23 3.40 26.68 26.70
C THR A 23 2.59 26.95 25.42
N THR A 24 1.48 26.22 25.24
CA THR A 24 0.64 26.26 24.05
C THR A 24 -0.76 26.69 24.45
N SER A 25 -1.43 27.54 23.68
CA SER A 25 -2.76 28.01 24.09
C SER A 25 -3.79 26.88 24.13
N ARG A 26 -4.74 26.96 25.07
CA ARG A 26 -5.88 26.02 25.15
C ARG A 26 -6.62 25.89 23.82
N SER A 27 -6.83 27.03 23.13
CA SER A 27 -7.48 27.06 21.82
C SER A 27 -6.70 26.25 20.78
N ARG A 28 -5.36 26.35 20.79
CA ARG A 28 -4.49 25.57 19.90
C ARG A 28 -4.56 24.08 20.21
N ILE A 29 -4.51 23.68 21.48
CA ILE A 29 -4.69 22.26 21.88
C ILE A 29 -6.06 21.73 21.45
N CYS A 30 -7.13 22.51 21.63
CA CYS A 30 -8.47 22.13 21.17
C CYS A 30 -8.50 21.91 19.65
N LYS A 31 -7.84 22.79 18.86
CA LYS A 31 -7.73 22.63 17.40
C LYS A 31 -6.93 21.40 17.00
N ILE A 32 -5.84 21.10 17.72
CA ILE A 32 -5.01 19.91 17.52
C ILE A 32 -5.81 18.64 17.84
N GLU A 33 -6.50 18.58 18.98
CA GLU A 33 -7.36 17.45 19.36
C GLU A 33 -8.53 17.23 18.39
N LYS A 34 -8.99 18.28 17.70
CA LYS A 34 -10.03 18.17 16.65
C LYS A 34 -9.47 17.81 15.27
N GLY A 35 -8.14 17.77 15.10
CA GLY A 35 -7.50 17.55 13.79
C GLY A 35 -7.59 18.73 12.82
N THR A 36 -8.00 19.91 13.31
CA THR A 36 -8.13 21.14 12.49
C THR A 36 -6.84 21.95 12.40
N ALA A 37 -5.80 21.56 13.15
CA ALA A 37 -4.48 22.15 13.11
C ALA A 37 -3.43 21.13 13.51
N LEU A 38 -2.24 21.22 12.92
CA LEU A 38 -1.08 20.44 13.33
C LEU A 38 -0.19 21.24 14.30
N PRO A 39 0.43 20.61 15.31
CA PRO A 39 1.44 21.24 16.13
C PRO A 39 2.71 21.50 15.31
N THR A 40 3.49 22.50 15.73
CA THR A 40 4.92 22.58 15.33
C THR A 40 5.70 21.47 16.03
N ARG A 41 6.91 21.15 15.57
CA ARG A 41 7.73 20.11 16.20
C ARG A 41 7.96 20.33 17.69
N ALA A 42 8.31 21.56 18.09
CA ALA A 42 8.47 21.91 19.49
C ALA A 42 7.19 21.68 20.33
N GLN A 43 6.02 22.01 19.77
CA GLN A 43 4.73 21.77 20.42
C GLN A 43 4.42 20.27 20.51
N GLY A 44 4.68 19.52 19.43
CA GLY A 44 4.47 18.08 19.39
C GLY A 44 5.34 17.34 20.39
N GLU A 45 6.61 17.71 20.50
CA GLU A 45 7.55 17.15 21.48
C GLU A 45 7.13 17.46 22.93
N ALA A 46 6.69 18.70 23.21
CA ALA A 46 6.19 19.07 24.53
C ALA A 46 4.93 18.29 24.91
N ILE A 47 3.98 18.16 23.97
CA ILE A 47 2.75 17.37 24.18
C ILE A 47 3.08 15.89 24.36
N ALA A 48 3.95 15.33 23.52
CA ALA A 48 4.37 13.93 23.60
C ALA A 48 4.98 13.61 24.97
N LYS A 49 5.88 14.48 25.45
CA LYS A 49 6.53 14.34 26.76
C LYS A 49 5.53 14.34 27.91
N GLU A 50 4.60 15.29 27.93
CA GLU A 50 3.59 15.38 29.00
C GLU A 50 2.59 14.22 28.99
N LEU A 51 2.26 13.71 27.81
CA LEU A 51 1.32 12.60 27.66
C LEU A 51 1.99 11.22 27.76
N GLY A 52 3.32 11.16 27.74
CA GLY A 52 4.08 9.90 27.75
C GLY A 52 3.96 9.13 26.42
N LEU A 53 3.88 9.86 25.31
CA LEU A 53 3.78 9.32 23.95
C LEU A 53 5.17 9.29 23.29
N ALA A 54 5.38 8.36 22.35
CA ALA A 54 6.61 8.31 21.58
C ALA A 54 6.80 9.53 20.65
N GLY A 55 5.70 10.15 20.22
CA GLY A 55 5.70 11.33 19.37
C GLY A 55 4.28 11.78 19.03
N VAL A 56 4.15 13.00 18.49
CA VAL A 56 2.90 13.56 17.97
C VAL A 56 3.17 14.03 16.54
N PRO A 57 2.34 13.65 15.53
CA PRO A 57 2.50 14.14 14.17
C PRO A 57 2.43 15.68 14.11
N CYS A 58 3.41 16.27 13.42
CA CYS A 58 3.63 17.70 13.32
C CYS A 58 3.46 18.19 11.88
N SER A 59 3.43 19.50 11.71
CA SER A 59 3.39 20.13 10.37
C SER A 59 4.58 19.75 9.47
N GLU A 60 5.72 19.39 10.08
CA GLU A 60 6.94 18.98 9.37
C GLU A 60 6.89 17.53 8.86
N ASP A 61 5.99 16.70 9.42
CA ASP A 61 5.75 15.33 8.96
C ASP A 61 4.85 15.30 7.71
N LEU A 62 4.33 16.46 7.29
CA LEU A 62 3.56 16.57 6.06
C LEU A 62 4.46 16.34 4.85
N VAL A 63 3.95 15.56 3.90
CA VAL A 63 4.60 15.37 2.61
C VAL A 63 4.66 16.71 1.90
N SER A 64 5.88 17.19 1.63
CA SER A 64 6.10 18.43 0.89
C SER A 64 5.60 18.30 -0.55
N GLU A 65 5.20 19.42 -1.17
CA GLU A 65 4.80 19.43 -2.58
C GLU A 65 5.88 18.84 -3.50
N ARG A 66 7.15 19.09 -3.20
CA ARG A 66 8.28 18.52 -3.94
C ARG A 66 8.34 17.00 -3.81
N GLN A 67 8.08 16.45 -2.62
CA GLN A 67 7.96 15.01 -2.44
C GLN A 67 6.76 14.45 -3.20
N ILE A 68 5.60 15.12 -3.16
CA ILE A 68 4.41 14.74 -3.92
C ILE A 68 4.71 14.71 -5.43
N GLN A 69 5.42 15.70 -5.97
CA GLN A 69 5.79 15.75 -7.38
C GLN A 69 6.74 14.61 -7.79
N ASN A 70 7.60 14.17 -6.86
CA ASN A 70 8.53 13.07 -7.05
C ASN A 70 7.92 11.69 -6.76
N LEU A 71 6.70 11.61 -6.24
CA LEU A 71 6.01 10.33 -6.11
C LEU A 71 5.83 9.73 -7.51
N PRO A 72 6.02 8.41 -7.66
CA PRO A 72 5.78 7.73 -8.93
C PRO A 72 4.33 8.00 -9.36
N LYS A 73 4.20 8.71 -10.49
CA LYS A 73 2.90 8.98 -11.10
C LYS A 73 2.50 7.74 -11.88
N HIS A 74 1.92 6.75 -11.20
CA HIS A 74 1.31 5.62 -11.89
C HIS A 74 0.21 6.13 -12.80
N ARG A 75 0.24 5.73 -14.07
CA ARG A 75 -0.89 5.95 -14.96
C ARG A 75 -2.05 5.05 -14.50
N PRO A 76 -3.32 5.47 -14.69
CA PRO A 76 -4.43 4.55 -14.52
C PRO A 76 -4.14 3.26 -15.30
N TYR A 77 -4.24 2.11 -14.63
CA TYR A 77 -4.01 0.78 -15.20
C TYR A 77 -2.56 0.44 -15.57
N GLU A 78 -1.56 1.21 -15.11
CA GLU A 78 -0.15 0.84 -15.26
C GLU A 78 0.16 -0.38 -14.38
N LEU A 79 0.28 -1.54 -15.02
CA LEU A 79 0.69 -2.76 -14.34
C LEU A 79 2.19 -2.69 -14.06
N GLU A 80 2.59 -2.98 -12.82
CA GLU A 80 4.01 -3.11 -12.52
C GLU A 80 4.64 -4.23 -13.36
N PRO A 81 5.82 -3.98 -13.95
CA PRO A 81 6.52 -5.02 -14.68
C PRO A 81 6.88 -6.17 -13.74
N GLN A 82 6.33 -7.35 -14.02
CA GLN A 82 6.56 -8.55 -13.22
C GLN A 82 8.02 -9.00 -13.30
N ASN A 83 8.58 -9.45 -12.16
CA ASN A 83 9.89 -10.08 -12.16
C ASN A 83 9.82 -11.43 -12.90
N GLN A 84 10.36 -11.46 -14.12
CA GLN A 84 10.34 -12.65 -14.97
C GLN A 84 11.39 -13.72 -14.60
N GLU A 85 12.21 -13.53 -13.58
CA GLU A 85 13.26 -14.50 -13.21
C GLU A 85 12.69 -15.87 -12.88
N ARG A 86 11.59 -15.94 -12.13
CA ARG A 86 10.94 -17.20 -11.76
C ARG A 86 10.42 -17.95 -13.00
N TRP A 87 9.82 -17.22 -13.94
CA TRP A 87 9.42 -17.75 -15.23
C TRP A 87 10.61 -18.29 -16.03
N LYS A 88 11.73 -17.55 -16.08
CA LYS A 88 12.96 -18.00 -16.76
C LYS A 88 13.52 -19.28 -16.14
N VAL A 89 13.56 -19.36 -14.80
CA VAL A 89 14.00 -20.55 -14.07
C VAL A 89 13.11 -21.75 -14.43
N ALA A 90 11.79 -21.56 -14.45
CA ALA A 90 10.86 -22.64 -14.79
C ALA A 90 11.02 -23.13 -16.23
N LEU A 91 11.09 -22.21 -17.19
CA LEU A 91 11.30 -22.54 -18.60
C LEU A 91 12.61 -23.30 -18.81
N LYS A 92 13.66 -22.97 -18.07
CA LYS A 92 14.95 -23.67 -18.13
C LYS A 92 14.90 -25.04 -17.45
N ALA A 93 14.38 -25.10 -16.22
CA ALA A 93 14.36 -26.32 -15.40
C ALA A 93 13.48 -27.43 -16.02
N TRP A 94 12.39 -27.07 -16.68
CA TRP A 94 11.43 -28.02 -17.25
C TRP A 94 11.31 -27.96 -18.77
N ALA A 95 12.30 -27.40 -19.48
CA ALA A 95 12.28 -27.19 -20.93
C ALA A 95 11.79 -28.41 -21.73
N VAL A 96 12.33 -29.61 -21.45
CA VAL A 96 11.96 -30.86 -22.14
C VAL A 96 10.50 -31.24 -21.90
N ARG A 97 9.98 -31.05 -20.68
CA ARG A 97 8.57 -31.33 -20.36
C ARG A 97 7.65 -30.33 -21.05
N ILE A 98 8.01 -29.05 -21.02
CA ILE A 98 7.23 -27.97 -21.65
C ILE A 98 7.14 -28.19 -23.17
N LEU A 99 8.23 -28.60 -23.82
CA LEU A 99 8.23 -28.94 -25.24
C LEU A 99 7.21 -30.05 -25.58
N ARG A 100 7.10 -31.07 -24.71
CA ARG A 100 6.13 -32.17 -24.89
C ARG A 100 4.69 -31.74 -24.63
N LEU A 101 4.49 -30.78 -23.72
CA LEU A 101 3.17 -30.26 -23.36
C LEU A 101 2.58 -29.34 -24.45
N GLN A 102 3.42 -28.75 -25.30
CA GLN A 102 3.01 -27.87 -26.41
C GLN A 102 1.96 -26.80 -26.00
N PRO A 103 2.22 -26.00 -24.94
CA PRO A 103 1.30 -24.95 -24.55
C PRO A 103 1.15 -23.91 -25.66
N ASP A 104 -0.04 -23.30 -25.78
CA ASP A 104 -0.27 -22.21 -26.72
C ASP A 104 0.75 -21.08 -26.49
N PRO A 105 1.59 -20.73 -27.50
CA PRO A 105 2.65 -19.75 -27.33
C PRO A 105 2.12 -18.36 -26.94
N ARG A 106 0.95 -17.99 -27.45
CA ARG A 106 0.32 -16.69 -27.15
C ARG A 106 -0.10 -16.62 -25.69
N THR A 107 -0.83 -17.64 -25.22
CA THR A 107 -1.28 -17.74 -23.83
C THR A 107 -0.09 -17.77 -22.88
N LEU A 108 0.93 -18.57 -23.16
CA LEU A 108 2.15 -18.62 -22.35
C LEU A 108 2.87 -17.27 -22.29
N SER A 109 2.96 -16.54 -23.41
CA SER A 109 3.57 -15.21 -23.44
C SER A 109 2.80 -14.20 -22.59
N LEU A 110 1.46 -14.20 -22.67
CA LEU A 110 0.61 -13.33 -21.86
C LEU A 110 0.70 -13.66 -20.37
N MET A 111 0.70 -14.94 -20.00
CA MET A 111 0.87 -15.37 -18.61
C MET A 111 2.19 -14.85 -18.02
N ARG A 112 3.30 -14.91 -18.78
CA ARG A 112 4.60 -14.39 -18.33
C ARG A 112 4.63 -12.89 -18.08
N ILE A 113 3.79 -12.14 -18.77
CA ILE A 113 3.71 -10.67 -18.66
C ILE A 113 2.79 -10.30 -17.50
N LEU A 114 1.67 -11.00 -17.35
CA LEU A 114 0.55 -10.56 -16.52
C LEU A 114 0.44 -11.29 -15.18
N ILE A 115 0.96 -12.52 -15.07
CA ILE A 115 0.83 -13.34 -13.87
C ILE A 115 2.12 -13.26 -13.06
N ARG A 116 2.00 -12.68 -11.86
CA ARG A 116 3.01 -12.79 -10.81
C ARG A 116 3.06 -14.23 -10.32
N VAL A 117 4.28 -14.73 -10.14
CA VAL A 117 4.54 -16.05 -9.59
C VAL A 117 5.61 -15.93 -8.53
N ASP A 118 5.39 -16.54 -7.38
CA ASP A 118 6.30 -16.48 -6.25
C ASP A 118 7.42 -17.53 -6.37
N SER A 119 7.18 -18.60 -7.14
CA SER A 119 8.12 -19.68 -7.36
C SER A 119 8.17 -20.19 -8.80
N ALA A 120 9.26 -20.89 -9.14
CA ALA A 120 9.37 -21.56 -10.45
C ALA A 120 8.36 -22.72 -10.59
N ILE A 121 8.02 -23.40 -9.48
CA ILE A 121 7.03 -24.48 -9.47
C ILE A 121 5.65 -23.94 -9.82
N GLU A 122 5.28 -22.80 -9.24
CA GLU A 122 4.02 -22.12 -9.56
C GLU A 122 3.93 -21.72 -11.03
N ALA A 123 5.01 -21.16 -11.59
CA ALA A 123 5.11 -20.89 -13.02
C ALA A 123 4.91 -22.15 -13.87
N PHE A 124 5.43 -23.30 -13.43
CA PHE A 124 5.22 -24.57 -14.11
C PHE A 124 3.76 -25.04 -14.04
N PHE A 125 3.05 -24.83 -12.92
CA PHE A 125 1.62 -25.11 -12.84
C PHE A 125 0.81 -24.24 -13.81
N TRP A 126 1.13 -22.95 -13.95
CA TRP A 126 0.51 -22.11 -14.97
C TRP A 126 0.77 -22.63 -16.40
N ILE A 127 1.98 -23.10 -16.69
CA ILE A 127 2.29 -23.73 -17.99
C ILE A 127 1.44 -24.99 -18.22
N LEU A 128 1.21 -25.80 -17.19
CA LEU A 128 0.33 -26.97 -17.28
C LEU A 128 -1.11 -26.54 -17.58
N THR A 129 -1.61 -25.48 -16.96
CA THR A 129 -2.95 -24.97 -17.27
C THR A 129 -3.05 -24.49 -18.72
N ALA A 130 -2.02 -23.81 -19.23
CA ALA A 130 -1.97 -23.38 -20.63
C ALA A 130 -1.96 -24.59 -21.58
N ALA A 131 -1.18 -25.62 -21.27
CA ALA A 131 -1.13 -26.87 -22.04
C ALA A 131 -2.45 -27.66 -22.01
N ALA A 132 -3.23 -27.53 -20.93
CA ALA A 132 -4.57 -28.11 -20.84
C ALA A 132 -5.63 -27.41 -21.72
N GLY A 133 -5.23 -26.39 -22.51
CA GLY A 133 -6.13 -25.70 -23.44
C GLY A 133 -6.92 -24.56 -22.80
N THR A 134 -6.45 -23.99 -21.70
CA THR A 134 -7.07 -22.79 -21.11
C THR A 134 -7.07 -21.62 -22.08
N LYS A 135 -8.16 -20.86 -22.07
CA LYS A 135 -8.30 -19.64 -22.87
C LYS A 135 -8.03 -18.43 -21.99
N PHE A 136 -7.15 -17.56 -22.45
CA PHE A 136 -6.89 -16.29 -21.80
C PHE A 136 -8.06 -15.31 -22.04
N VAL A 137 -8.62 -14.76 -20.96
CA VAL A 137 -9.71 -13.77 -21.00
C VAL A 137 -9.34 -12.60 -20.10
N LEU A 138 -9.46 -11.37 -20.62
CA LEU A 138 -9.35 -10.14 -19.83
C LEU A 138 -10.74 -9.54 -19.66
N ALA A 139 -11.04 -9.10 -18.46
CA ALA A 139 -12.27 -8.40 -18.14
C ALA A 139 -12.00 -7.23 -17.21
N ILE A 140 -12.86 -6.22 -17.29
CA ILE A 140 -12.83 -5.09 -16.38
C ILE A 140 -13.46 -5.56 -15.06
N PRO A 141 -12.76 -5.48 -13.90
CA PRO A 141 -13.30 -5.95 -12.63
C PRO A 141 -14.67 -5.36 -12.28
N HIS A 142 -14.89 -4.07 -12.56
CA HIS A 142 -16.18 -3.42 -12.34
C HIS A 142 -17.31 -3.98 -13.22
N ALA A 143 -17.00 -4.43 -14.44
CA ALA A 143 -17.97 -5.10 -15.31
C ALA A 143 -18.29 -6.53 -14.82
N MET A 144 -17.39 -7.12 -14.02
CA MET A 144 -17.56 -8.43 -13.39
C MET A 144 -18.17 -8.37 -11.98
N GLY A 145 -18.66 -7.20 -11.54
CA GLY A 145 -19.36 -7.04 -10.26
C GLY A 145 -18.52 -6.50 -9.11
N PHE A 146 -17.21 -6.29 -9.29
CA PHE A 146 -16.30 -5.75 -8.27
C PHE A 146 -16.38 -4.23 -8.13
N ARG A 147 -17.59 -3.65 -8.08
CA ARG A 147 -17.81 -2.19 -8.15
C ARG A 147 -17.35 -1.40 -6.92
N LEU A 148 -17.23 -2.07 -5.78
CA LEU A 148 -16.89 -1.45 -4.50
C LEU A 148 -15.45 -1.72 -4.06
N GLN A 149 -14.73 -2.56 -4.79
CA GLN A 149 -13.35 -2.88 -4.48
C GLN A 149 -12.47 -1.90 -5.24
N PRO A 150 -11.68 -1.06 -4.55
CA PRO A 150 -10.61 -0.34 -5.24
C PRO A 150 -9.71 -1.40 -5.88
N ILE A 151 -9.38 -1.23 -7.16
CA ILE A 151 -8.36 -2.05 -7.81
C ILE A 151 -7.03 -1.56 -7.24
N VAL A 152 -6.54 -2.23 -6.20
CA VAL A 152 -5.36 -1.76 -5.44
C VAL A 152 -4.07 -2.23 -6.09
N ASP A 153 -4.11 -3.31 -6.88
CA ASP A 153 -2.99 -3.76 -7.70
C ASP A 153 -3.39 -4.52 -9.00
N SER A 154 -2.38 -4.99 -9.74
CA SER A 154 -2.51 -5.79 -10.97
C SER A 154 -3.23 -7.13 -10.81
N GLN A 155 -3.41 -7.62 -9.59
CA GLN A 155 -4.06 -8.89 -9.26
C GLN A 155 -5.46 -8.69 -8.66
N GLY A 156 -5.88 -7.45 -8.44
CA GLY A 156 -7.19 -7.13 -7.86
C GLY A 156 -7.27 -7.40 -6.36
N LEU A 157 -6.12 -7.44 -5.67
CA LEU A 157 -6.06 -7.32 -4.20
C LEU A 157 -6.19 -5.86 -3.78
#